data_AF-A0AAD7BS50-F1
#
_entry.id   AF-A0AAD7BS50-F1
#
_cell.length_a   1.000
_cell.length_b   1.000
_cell.length_c   1.000
_cell.angle_alpha   90.00
_cell.angle_beta   90.00
_cell.angle_gamma   90.00
#
_symmetry.space_group_name_H-M   'P 1'
#
loop_
_entity.id
_entity.type
_entity.pdbx_description
1 polymer ?
#
loop_
_entity_poly.entity_id
_entity_poly.type
_entity_poly.pdbx_seq_one_letter_code
_entity_poly.pdbx_strand_id
1 'polypeptide(L)'
;MPISKLNACVADLVRARCTTHGYFAGWKLLADLTPPSSNFPVQLVDDVLRCIAVYTDIRPVKDQRGPSTDLRMTITRDMVRDSIYHVGAKSLGGKEWMASSEYTERKWSNTQFAEMSPCASFAWLGAHRKTIAREDLDTCDALALLGTVDYDYDRNKTYARGFAHAMDLGRACIAGNDGRMRGVALASFLNLDVQIYVRQINEKWIAGGNDKANLGPRDISPADWLVALVGDCGSLGPFAYEPASVYTETKGPMFAALFLGHCFDLLYDRLTSNALSAAMYMEAQVTQYDVHIAFATTIMDRRARRAVESDELALFGDNSIFGMSVWAPFNGRYRTWERFVKYTRQLLRSKDPRAKNILEMAAQPRVLPDGDTVPVEELWVRATIPGVEKTLVPRVAIVHRPCPAPDMAHLMQPNLCDACTPQFQVALNAFETDELHSATELPSAAFASLVAARAAAIRRVAIFATEPSCCDVCASRIGCWADSVAYTVLTALMRSDESTSASEWLMQCYAAWSVTTWPMSVGTVLSGFDLICETTQEEGAMGQRDVVDC
;
A
#
# COMPACT_ATOMS: atom_id res chain seq x y z
N MET A 1 35.43 -14.62 28.56
CA MET A 1 35.69 -15.26 27.25
C MET A 1 35.92 -14.15 26.22
N PRO A 2 36.90 -14.24 25.31
CA PRO A 2 37.07 -13.27 24.23
C PRO A 2 35.79 -13.13 23.39
N ILE A 3 35.43 -11.91 22.96
CA ILE A 3 34.21 -11.64 22.19
C ILE A 3 34.16 -12.50 20.91
N SER A 4 35.29 -12.71 20.24
CA SER A 4 35.38 -13.58 19.06
C SER A 4 35.00 -15.03 19.36
N LYS A 5 35.39 -15.57 20.52
CA LYS A 5 35.00 -16.92 20.96
C LYS A 5 33.52 -16.97 21.37
N LEU A 6 33.01 -15.92 22.01
CA LEU A 6 31.58 -15.80 22.31
C LEU A 6 30.74 -15.83 21.03
N ASN A 7 31.08 -14.99 20.06
CA ASN A 7 30.37 -14.89 18.79
C ASN A 7 30.43 -16.22 18.00
N ALA A 8 31.55 -16.94 18.04
CA ALA A 8 31.66 -18.27 17.44
C ALA A 8 30.70 -19.27 18.12
N CYS A 9 30.67 -19.31 19.45
CA CYS A 9 29.75 -20.17 20.19
C CYS A 9 28.28 -19.83 19.90
N VAL A 10 27.93 -18.54 19.86
CA VAL A 10 26.57 -18.08 19.52
C VAL A 10 26.21 -18.49 18.09
N ALA A 11 27.12 -18.29 17.13
CA ALA A 11 26.89 -18.68 15.75
C ALA A 11 26.66 -20.19 15.61
N ASP A 12 27.45 -21.02 16.30
CA ASP A 12 27.29 -22.48 16.27
C ASP A 12 25.98 -22.91 16.93
N LEU A 13 25.59 -22.27 18.04
CA LEU A 13 24.32 -22.52 18.71
C LEU A 13 23.11 -22.14 17.81
N VAL A 14 23.17 -20.97 17.17
CA VAL A 14 22.13 -20.52 16.22
C VAL A 14 22.05 -21.47 15.03
N ARG A 15 23.18 -21.86 14.43
CA ARG A 15 23.21 -22.83 13.32
C ARG A 15 22.65 -24.20 13.72
N ALA A 16 22.98 -24.69 14.91
CA ALA A 16 22.43 -25.94 15.42
C ALA A 16 20.91 -25.84 15.59
N ARG A 17 20.42 -24.70 16.10
CA ARG A 17 18.98 -24.43 16.22
C ARG A 17 18.30 -24.36 14.84
N CYS A 18 18.89 -23.66 13.88
CA CYS A 18 18.40 -23.59 12.50
C CYS A 18 18.27 -24.98 11.88
N THR A 19 19.30 -25.82 12.03
CA THR A 19 19.35 -27.17 11.44
C THR A 19 18.27 -28.08 12.03
N THR A 20 17.98 -27.91 13.32
CA THR A 20 17.06 -28.80 14.05
C THR A 20 15.60 -28.34 13.97
N HIS A 21 15.36 -27.02 13.92
CA HIS A 21 14.01 -26.45 14.06
C HIS A 21 13.63 -25.44 12.96
N GLY A 22 14.47 -25.26 11.93
CA GLY A 22 14.26 -24.33 10.82
C GLY A 22 14.85 -22.94 11.04
N TYR A 23 14.98 -22.17 9.96
CA TYR A 23 15.67 -20.86 9.94
C TYR A 23 15.11 -19.87 10.98
N PHE A 24 13.79 -19.76 11.08
CA PHE A 24 13.17 -18.78 11.98
C PHE A 24 13.33 -19.10 13.47
N ALA A 25 13.48 -20.38 13.83
CA ALA A 25 13.86 -20.76 15.19
C ALA A 25 15.28 -20.30 15.55
N GLY A 26 16.17 -20.22 14.55
CA GLY A 26 17.48 -19.62 14.70
C GLY A 26 17.43 -18.09 14.81
N TRP A 27 16.60 -17.42 14.02
CA TRP A 27 16.36 -15.98 14.16
C TRP A 27 15.87 -15.60 15.55
N LYS A 28 14.93 -16.37 16.12
CA LYS A 28 14.48 -16.15 17.51
C LYS A 28 15.62 -16.25 18.51
N LEU A 29 16.42 -17.30 18.39
CA LEU A 29 17.56 -17.52 19.28
C LEU A 29 18.62 -16.42 19.11
N LEU A 30 18.86 -15.95 17.88
CA LEU A 30 19.76 -14.84 17.62
C LEU A 30 19.24 -13.56 18.29
N ALA A 31 17.95 -13.24 18.15
CA ALA A 31 17.34 -12.08 18.78
C ALA A 31 17.45 -12.11 20.30
N ASP A 32 17.17 -13.27 20.92
CA ASP A 32 17.26 -13.47 22.37
C ASP A 32 18.69 -13.31 22.92
N LEU A 33 19.69 -13.61 22.10
CA LEU A 33 21.11 -13.51 22.46
C LEU A 33 21.74 -12.18 22.05
N THR A 34 21.04 -11.38 21.23
CA THR A 34 21.55 -10.10 20.75
C THR A 34 21.50 -9.07 21.86
N PRO A 35 22.61 -8.35 22.15
CA PRO A 35 22.59 -7.37 23.24
C PRO A 35 21.64 -6.21 22.89
N PRO A 36 20.98 -5.59 23.90
CA PRO A 36 20.06 -4.46 23.70
C PRO A 36 20.67 -3.29 22.90
N SER A 37 22.00 -3.14 22.97
CA SER A 37 22.75 -2.13 22.21
C SER A 37 22.75 -2.34 20.68
N SER A 38 22.16 -3.42 20.16
CA SER A 38 22.05 -3.67 18.71
C SER A 38 20.72 -3.21 18.12
N ASN A 39 19.85 -2.59 18.91
CA ASN A 39 18.56 -2.03 18.51
C ASN A 39 17.65 -2.97 17.68
N PHE A 40 17.85 -4.29 17.81
CA PHE A 40 17.08 -5.30 17.09
C PHE A 40 15.90 -5.76 17.97
N PRO A 41 14.64 -5.41 17.64
CA PRO A 41 13.52 -5.67 18.53
C PRO A 41 13.18 -7.17 18.56
N VAL A 42 13.21 -7.80 19.74
CA VAL A 42 12.81 -9.21 19.89
C VAL A 42 11.34 -9.41 19.48
N GLN A 43 10.49 -8.43 19.82
CA GLN A 43 9.06 -8.47 19.47
C GLN A 43 8.82 -8.45 17.95
N LEU A 44 9.68 -7.78 17.16
CA LEU A 44 9.62 -7.83 15.70
C LEU A 44 9.80 -9.27 15.20
N VAL A 45 10.72 -10.03 15.80
CA VAL A 45 10.95 -11.44 15.46
C VAL A 45 9.77 -12.31 15.88
N ASP A 46 9.15 -12.03 17.02
CA ASP A 46 7.93 -12.72 17.47
C ASP A 46 6.76 -12.49 16.51
N ASP A 47 6.56 -11.26 16.05
CA ASP A 47 5.51 -10.91 15.08
C ASP A 47 5.77 -11.60 13.71
N VAL A 48 7.04 -11.66 13.26
CA VAL A 48 7.45 -12.43 12.07
C VAL A 48 7.17 -13.92 12.22
N LEU A 49 7.51 -14.52 13.37
CA LEU A 49 7.20 -15.92 13.65
C LEU A 49 5.70 -16.19 13.60
N ARG A 50 4.89 -15.26 14.14
CA ARG A 50 3.43 -15.36 14.09
C ARG A 50 2.93 -15.27 12.65
N CYS A 51 3.44 -14.34 11.85
CA CYS A 51 3.18 -14.24 10.42
C CYS A 51 3.40 -15.59 9.69
N ILE A 52 4.54 -16.23 9.91
CA ILE A 52 4.88 -17.52 9.29
C ILE A 52 3.94 -18.64 9.74
N ALA A 53 3.56 -18.66 11.02
CA ALA A 53 2.57 -19.60 11.53
C ALA A 53 1.24 -19.42 10.80
N VAL A 54 0.77 -18.18 10.66
CA VAL A 54 -0.46 -17.87 9.91
C VAL A 54 -0.37 -18.33 8.45
N TYR A 55 0.72 -18.02 7.74
CA TYR A 55 0.95 -18.50 6.37
C TYR A 55 0.90 -20.03 6.26
N THR A 56 1.43 -20.74 7.26
CA THR A 56 1.45 -22.20 7.32
C THR A 56 0.08 -22.79 7.64
N ASP A 57 -0.81 -22.02 8.26
CA ASP A 57 -2.15 -22.45 8.66
C ASP A 57 -3.22 -22.13 7.60
N ILE A 58 -2.96 -21.17 6.69
CA ILE A 58 -3.86 -20.88 5.56
C ILE A 58 -4.17 -22.15 4.75
N ARG A 59 -5.47 -22.42 4.56
CA ARG A 59 -5.98 -23.50 3.73
C ARG A 59 -6.85 -22.94 2.60
N PRO A 60 -6.89 -23.61 1.44
CA PRO A 60 -7.86 -23.28 0.40
C PRO A 60 -9.29 -23.47 0.93
N VAL A 61 -10.13 -22.47 0.75
CA VAL A 61 -11.58 -22.59 0.94
C VAL A 61 -12.20 -22.69 -0.45
N LYS A 62 -13.20 -23.56 -0.65
CA LYS A 62 -13.94 -23.54 -1.92
C LYS A 62 -14.62 -22.19 -2.07
N ASP A 63 -14.41 -21.57 -3.22
CA ASP A 63 -14.92 -20.25 -3.61
C ASP A 63 -16.35 -20.04 -3.09
N GLN A 64 -16.50 -19.22 -2.03
CA GLN A 64 -17.81 -18.87 -1.48
C GLN A 64 -18.41 -17.71 -2.26
N ARG A 65 -18.32 -17.73 -3.60
CA ARG A 65 -18.95 -16.69 -4.41
C ARG A 65 -20.44 -16.72 -4.09
N GLY A 66 -20.92 -15.58 -3.60
CA GLY A 66 -22.33 -15.29 -3.54
C GLY A 66 -22.97 -15.40 -4.93
N PRO A 67 -24.30 -15.27 -5.02
CA PRO A 67 -25.00 -15.37 -6.30
C PRO A 67 -24.43 -14.41 -7.34
N SER A 68 -24.38 -14.89 -8.59
CA SER A 68 -23.93 -14.16 -9.77
C SER A 68 -24.59 -12.79 -9.87
N THR A 69 -23.79 -11.76 -10.13
CA THR A 69 -24.27 -10.38 -10.32
C THR A 69 -24.20 -9.97 -11.79
N ASP A 70 -24.81 -8.83 -12.13
CA ASP A 70 -24.65 -8.20 -13.44
C ASP A 70 -23.37 -7.35 -13.57
N LEU A 71 -22.56 -7.31 -12.51
CA LEU A 71 -21.29 -6.60 -12.43
C LEU A 71 -20.18 -7.54 -12.89
N ARG A 72 -19.51 -7.21 -14.00
CA ARG A 72 -18.51 -8.09 -14.62
C ARG A 72 -17.29 -7.31 -15.08
N MET A 73 -16.12 -7.88 -14.84
CA MET A 73 -14.86 -7.33 -15.32
C MET A 73 -13.92 -8.42 -15.82
N THR A 74 -13.33 -8.19 -16.98
CA THR A 74 -12.28 -9.04 -17.55
C THR A 74 -10.95 -8.31 -17.38
N ILE A 75 -9.99 -8.92 -16.69
CA ILE A 75 -8.62 -8.42 -16.64
C ILE A 75 -7.92 -8.93 -17.90
N THR A 76 -7.51 -8.00 -18.75
CA THR A 76 -6.95 -8.26 -20.06
C THR A 76 -5.45 -8.09 -20.07
N ARG A 77 -4.75 -8.93 -20.84
CA ARG A 77 -3.29 -8.80 -20.97
C ARG A 77 -2.94 -7.53 -21.77
N ASP A 78 -3.68 -7.31 -22.84
CA ASP A 78 -3.49 -6.18 -23.74
C ASP A 78 -4.46 -5.04 -23.36
N MET A 79 -4.04 -3.79 -23.52
CA MET A 79 -4.80 -2.65 -23.03
C MET A 79 -6.07 -2.40 -23.88
N VAL A 80 -7.23 -2.81 -23.37
CA VAL A 80 -8.55 -2.53 -23.99
C VAL A 80 -9.13 -1.21 -23.48
N ARG A 81 -8.81 -0.12 -24.19
CA ARG A 81 -9.18 1.25 -23.76
C ARG A 81 -10.65 1.62 -23.98
N ASP A 82 -11.38 0.84 -24.77
CA ASP A 82 -12.71 1.23 -25.29
C ASP A 82 -13.88 0.48 -24.64
N SER A 83 -13.62 -0.26 -23.55
CA SER A 83 -14.63 -1.09 -22.90
C SER A 83 -14.69 -0.87 -21.39
N ILE A 84 -15.91 -0.71 -20.88
CA ILE A 84 -16.20 -0.62 -19.43
C ILE A 84 -16.16 -1.98 -18.73
N TYR A 85 -16.05 -3.07 -19.48
CA TYR A 85 -16.02 -4.45 -18.97
C TYR A 85 -14.63 -5.07 -18.98
N HIS A 86 -13.62 -4.34 -19.46
CA HIS A 86 -12.24 -4.80 -19.49
C HIS A 86 -11.39 -3.83 -18.68
N VAL A 87 -10.42 -4.33 -17.91
CA VAL A 87 -9.37 -3.53 -17.26
C VAL A 87 -8.03 -4.04 -17.80
N GLY A 88 -7.05 -3.16 -17.95
CA GLY A 88 -5.71 -3.57 -18.38
C GLY A 88 -5.04 -4.54 -17.41
N ALA A 89 -3.82 -4.98 -17.74
CA ALA A 89 -2.99 -5.86 -16.92
C ALA A 89 -2.33 -5.13 -15.75
N LYS A 90 -1.93 -5.89 -14.72
CA LYS A 90 -1.08 -5.39 -13.62
C LYS A 90 0.20 -4.80 -14.20
N SER A 91 0.79 -3.81 -13.54
CA SER A 91 2.01 -3.17 -14.07
C SER A 91 2.89 -2.62 -12.95
N LEU A 92 4.09 -2.16 -13.27
CA LEU A 92 4.91 -1.39 -12.32
C LEU A 92 4.55 0.11 -12.32
N GLY A 93 3.27 0.46 -12.50
CA GLY A 93 2.82 1.86 -12.55
C GLY A 93 2.90 2.52 -13.93
N GLY A 94 2.72 1.73 -15.01
CA GLY A 94 2.80 2.22 -16.40
C GLY A 94 4.23 2.47 -16.89
N LYS A 95 4.37 3.15 -18.03
CA LYS A 95 5.67 3.52 -18.66
C LYS A 95 5.79 5.01 -18.94
N GLU A 96 4.72 5.77 -18.75
CA GLU A 96 4.62 7.19 -19.02
C GLU A 96 5.65 8.00 -18.20
N TRP A 97 5.97 7.52 -16.99
CA TRP A 97 7.01 8.09 -16.15
C TRP A 97 8.42 8.05 -16.75
N MET A 98 8.70 7.14 -17.69
CA MET A 98 10.01 7.04 -18.34
C MET A 98 10.34 8.27 -19.20
N ALA A 99 9.31 8.96 -19.69
CA ALA A 99 9.46 10.20 -20.45
C ALA A 99 9.41 11.45 -19.55
N SER A 100 9.21 11.28 -18.24
CA SER A 100 9.06 12.39 -17.29
C SER A 100 10.42 12.95 -16.88
N SER A 101 10.77 14.14 -17.37
CA SER A 101 11.98 14.86 -16.92
C SER A 101 11.97 15.04 -15.40
N GLU A 102 10.81 15.34 -14.86
CA GLU A 102 10.57 15.50 -13.42
C GLU A 102 11.00 14.29 -12.59
N TYR A 103 10.72 13.09 -13.08
CA TYR A 103 11.15 11.88 -12.39
C TYR A 103 12.64 11.63 -12.58
N THR A 104 13.16 11.78 -13.80
CA THR A 104 14.58 11.51 -14.09
C THR A 104 15.55 12.40 -13.30
N GLU A 105 15.15 13.64 -12.97
CA GLU A 105 15.98 14.60 -12.23
C GLU A 105 16.06 14.33 -10.72
N ARG A 106 14.99 13.80 -10.12
CA ARG A 106 14.87 13.64 -8.66
C ARG A 106 14.32 12.28 -8.24
N LYS A 107 14.69 11.22 -8.96
CA LYS A 107 14.30 9.86 -8.61
C LYS A 107 14.93 9.44 -7.28
N TRP A 108 14.13 8.85 -6.42
CA TRP A 108 14.65 8.04 -5.32
C TRP A 108 15.26 6.78 -5.92
N SER A 109 16.58 6.65 -5.78
CA SER A 109 17.33 5.54 -6.33
C SER A 109 18.49 5.18 -5.42
N ASN A 110 18.86 3.91 -5.43
CA ASN A 110 20.17 3.47 -5.01
C ASN A 110 20.97 3.14 -6.28
N THR A 111 22.13 3.78 -6.47
CA THR A 111 22.91 3.69 -7.72
C THR A 111 23.39 2.28 -8.07
N GLN A 112 23.34 1.33 -7.12
CA GLN A 112 23.72 -0.06 -7.37
C GLN A 112 22.55 -0.92 -7.88
N PHE A 113 21.31 -0.44 -7.75
CA PHE A 113 20.12 -1.06 -8.30
C PHE A 113 19.80 -0.46 -9.68
N ALA A 114 19.14 -1.25 -10.53
CA ALA A 114 18.66 -0.72 -11.80
C ALA A 114 17.51 0.28 -11.56
N GLU A 115 17.14 0.99 -12.63
CA GLU A 115 16.07 1.99 -12.54
C GLU A 115 14.73 1.35 -12.19
N MET A 116 14.17 1.80 -11.06
CA MET A 116 12.86 1.41 -10.58
C MET A 116 11.80 2.41 -11.04
N SER A 117 10.54 2.01 -11.12
CA SER A 117 9.45 2.93 -11.38
C SER A 117 9.10 3.76 -10.13
N PRO A 118 8.38 4.90 -10.26
CA PRO A 118 7.89 5.64 -9.12
C PRO A 118 7.06 4.79 -8.15
N CYS A 119 6.25 3.86 -8.68
CA CYS A 119 5.48 2.90 -7.89
C CYS A 119 6.38 2.12 -6.93
N ALA A 120 7.43 1.47 -7.44
CA ALA A 120 8.28 0.62 -6.62
C ALA A 120 9.22 1.45 -5.72
N SER A 121 9.82 2.52 -6.23
CA SER A 121 10.65 3.42 -5.41
C SER A 121 9.86 3.98 -4.23
N PHE A 122 8.61 4.38 -4.44
CA PHE A 122 7.80 4.94 -3.35
C PHE A 122 7.37 3.87 -2.34
N ALA A 123 6.94 2.69 -2.80
CA ALA A 123 6.56 1.57 -1.91
C ALA A 123 7.67 1.22 -0.92
N TRP A 124 8.91 1.14 -1.42
CA TRP A 124 10.04 0.60 -0.66
C TRP A 124 10.85 1.64 0.07
N LEU A 125 11.01 2.83 -0.52
CA LEU A 125 11.90 3.87 0.01
C LEU A 125 11.12 5.02 0.66
N GLY A 126 9.82 5.17 0.35
CA GLY A 126 9.00 6.25 0.90
C GLY A 126 8.88 6.20 2.42
N ALA A 127 8.73 5.00 2.98
CA ALA A 127 8.60 4.80 4.42
C ALA A 127 9.90 5.10 5.21
N HIS A 128 11.03 5.26 4.52
CA HIS A 128 12.30 5.70 5.11
C HIS A 128 12.46 7.21 5.15
N ARG A 129 11.74 7.92 4.28
CA ARG A 129 11.84 9.37 4.20
C ARG A 129 11.34 9.96 5.50
N LYS A 130 11.99 11.00 6.01
CA LYS A 130 11.66 11.67 7.28
C LYS A 130 11.85 10.88 8.57
N THR A 131 12.04 9.55 8.50
CA THR A 131 12.26 8.67 9.66
C THR A 131 13.74 8.32 9.86
N ILE A 132 14.50 8.26 8.76
CA ILE A 132 15.93 7.92 8.76
C ILE A 132 16.79 9.19 8.59
N ALA A 133 17.90 9.28 9.32
CA ALA A 133 18.83 10.39 9.18
C ALA A 133 19.48 10.41 7.80
N ARG A 134 19.75 11.61 7.27
CA ARG A 134 20.20 11.78 5.88
C ARG A 134 21.52 11.04 5.59
N GLU A 135 22.41 10.99 6.58
CA GLU A 135 23.70 10.30 6.49
C GLU A 135 23.58 8.77 6.38
N ASP A 136 22.49 8.18 6.88
CA ASP A 136 22.27 6.73 6.90
C ASP A 136 21.37 6.27 5.74
N LEU A 137 20.70 7.20 5.07
CA LEU A 137 19.61 6.94 4.13
C LEU A 137 20.02 6.01 2.98
N ASP A 138 21.18 6.25 2.35
CA ASP A 138 21.65 5.42 1.23
C ASP A 138 21.87 3.96 1.63
N THR A 139 22.37 3.74 2.85
CA THR A 139 22.61 2.40 3.40
C THR A 139 21.29 1.72 3.76
N CYS A 140 20.40 2.44 4.45
CA CYS A 140 19.08 1.93 4.78
C CYS A 140 18.25 1.60 3.53
N ASP A 141 18.29 2.45 2.51
CA ASP A 141 17.62 2.22 1.23
C ASP A 141 18.18 0.97 0.54
N ALA A 142 19.51 0.78 0.50
CA ALA A 142 20.10 -0.44 -0.03
C ALA A 142 19.60 -1.69 0.69
N LEU A 143 19.53 -1.63 2.02
CA LEU A 143 19.12 -2.75 2.87
C LEU A 143 17.63 -3.07 2.74
N ALA A 144 16.74 -2.08 2.71
CA ALA A 144 15.31 -2.35 2.50
C ALA A 144 15.01 -2.91 1.12
N LEU A 145 15.82 -2.59 0.11
CA LEU A 145 15.64 -3.18 -1.21
C LEU A 145 15.90 -4.70 -1.23
N LEU A 146 16.50 -5.29 -0.19
CA LEU A 146 16.53 -6.75 -0.01
C LEU A 146 15.13 -7.35 0.14
N GLY A 147 14.16 -6.59 0.65
CA GLY A 147 12.77 -7.01 0.78
C GLY A 147 12.02 -7.15 -0.55
N THR A 148 12.56 -6.60 -1.66
CA THR A 148 11.89 -6.55 -2.98
C THR A 148 11.83 -7.88 -3.73
N VAL A 149 12.18 -8.99 -3.07
CA VAL A 149 12.09 -10.36 -3.63
C VAL A 149 10.65 -10.73 -4.01
N ASP A 150 9.67 -10.08 -3.39
CA ASP A 150 8.24 -10.17 -3.71
C ASP A 150 7.84 -9.44 -5.02
N TYR A 151 8.70 -8.57 -5.59
CA TYR A 151 8.49 -7.87 -6.89
C TYR A 151 9.28 -8.52 -8.05
N ASP A 152 9.72 -9.78 -7.90
CA ASP A 152 10.77 -10.48 -8.67
C ASP A 152 11.95 -9.62 -9.18
N TYR A 153 12.30 -8.53 -8.51
CA TYR A 153 13.50 -7.77 -8.83
C TYR A 153 14.75 -8.65 -8.67
N ASP A 154 14.68 -9.66 -7.82
CA ASP A 154 15.71 -10.68 -7.64
C ASP A 154 15.90 -11.57 -8.89
N ARG A 155 14.88 -11.75 -9.74
CA ARG A 155 14.98 -12.51 -11.00
C ARG A 155 15.56 -11.68 -12.14
N ASN A 156 15.40 -10.36 -12.09
CA ASN A 156 15.96 -9.47 -13.10
C ASN A 156 17.46 -9.27 -12.85
N LYS A 157 18.28 -9.83 -13.75
CA LYS A 157 19.75 -9.80 -13.66
C LYS A 157 20.35 -8.40 -13.55
N THR A 158 19.63 -7.34 -13.96
CA THR A 158 20.11 -5.96 -13.82
C THR A 158 20.19 -5.51 -12.36
N TYR A 159 19.43 -6.14 -11.45
CA TYR A 159 19.42 -5.83 -10.03
C TYR A 159 20.37 -6.69 -9.18
N ALA A 160 20.94 -7.76 -9.75
CA ALA A 160 21.82 -8.68 -9.02
C ALA A 160 23.01 -7.98 -8.33
N ARG A 161 23.55 -6.92 -8.97
CA ARG A 161 24.59 -6.08 -8.39
C ARG A 161 24.11 -5.35 -7.13
N GLY A 162 22.88 -4.81 -7.16
CA GLY A 162 22.26 -4.12 -6.04
C GLY A 162 22.07 -5.03 -4.84
N PHE A 163 21.53 -6.24 -5.06
CA PHE A 163 21.40 -7.26 -4.01
C PHE A 163 22.76 -7.63 -3.41
N ALA A 164 23.78 -7.91 -4.24
CA ALA A 164 25.11 -8.24 -3.74
C ALA A 164 25.71 -7.10 -2.90
N HIS A 165 25.57 -5.86 -3.37
CA HIS A 165 26.00 -4.68 -2.64
C HIS A 165 25.30 -4.52 -1.28
N ALA A 166 23.97 -4.66 -1.25
CA ALA A 166 23.19 -4.57 -0.02
C ALA A 166 23.57 -5.68 0.99
N MET A 167 23.84 -6.90 0.53
CA MET A 167 24.33 -7.98 1.38
C MET A 167 25.70 -7.66 2.00
N ASP A 168 26.61 -7.06 1.24
CA ASP A 168 27.93 -6.67 1.72
C ASP A 168 27.87 -5.48 2.69
N LEU A 169 27.01 -4.49 2.42
CA LEU A 169 26.70 -3.41 3.35
C LEU A 169 26.15 -3.95 4.67
N GLY A 170 25.17 -4.86 4.61
CA GLY A 170 24.56 -5.44 5.80
C GLY A 170 25.59 -6.18 6.66
N ARG A 171 26.52 -6.92 6.05
CA ARG A 171 27.65 -7.55 6.77
C ARG A 171 28.54 -6.52 7.47
N ALA A 172 28.86 -5.42 6.81
CA ALA A 172 29.66 -4.35 7.38
C ALA A 172 28.95 -3.66 8.55
N CYS A 173 27.65 -3.35 8.40
CA CYS A 173 26.81 -2.78 9.46
C CYS A 173 26.75 -3.70 10.69
N ILE A 174 26.60 -5.02 10.48
CA ILE A 174 26.58 -5.99 11.58
C ILE A 174 27.89 -6.02 12.34
N ALA A 175 29.02 -5.98 11.62
CA ALA A 175 30.37 -5.98 12.20
C ALA A 175 30.75 -4.64 12.86
N GLY A 176 30.07 -3.55 12.50
CA GLY A 176 30.31 -2.21 13.02
C GLY A 176 29.89 -2.04 14.48
N ASN A 177 30.16 -0.85 15.04
CA ASN A 177 29.83 -0.51 16.43
C ASN A 177 28.54 0.30 16.58
N ASP A 178 27.94 0.78 15.48
CA ASP A 178 26.66 1.48 15.52
C ASP A 178 25.51 0.48 15.72
N GLY A 179 24.84 0.60 16.87
CA GLY A 179 23.70 -0.23 17.23
C GLY A 179 22.51 -0.09 16.29
N ARG A 180 22.23 1.13 15.80
CA ARG A 180 21.09 1.37 14.90
C ARG A 180 21.29 0.67 13.58
N MET A 181 22.47 0.85 12.98
CA MET A 181 22.76 0.24 11.68
C MET A 181 22.90 -1.28 11.75
N ARG A 182 23.41 -1.81 12.88
CA ARG A 182 23.37 -3.24 13.14
C ARG A 182 21.92 -3.76 13.17
N GLY A 183 21.02 -3.06 13.87
CA GLY A 183 19.60 -3.41 13.94
C GLY A 183 18.93 -3.43 12.57
N VAL A 184 19.10 -2.36 11.78
CA VAL A 184 18.55 -2.27 10.41
C VAL A 184 19.03 -3.42 9.53
N ALA A 185 20.32 -3.73 9.57
CA ALA A 185 20.88 -4.83 8.77
C ALA A 185 20.29 -6.19 9.18
N LEU A 186 20.17 -6.46 10.49
CA LEU A 186 19.54 -7.69 10.99
C LEU A 186 18.06 -7.80 10.58
N ALA A 187 17.30 -6.72 10.74
CA ALA A 187 15.88 -6.68 10.35
C ALA A 187 15.70 -6.82 8.82
N SER A 188 16.62 -6.29 8.02
CA SER A 188 16.58 -6.40 6.56
C SER A 188 16.92 -7.82 6.08
N PHE A 189 17.86 -8.51 6.73
CA PHE A 189 18.10 -9.93 6.45
C PHE A 189 16.95 -10.83 6.90
N LEU A 190 16.32 -10.52 8.04
CA LEU A 190 15.10 -11.20 8.45
C LEU A 190 14.00 -11.02 7.41
N ASN A 191 13.81 -9.79 6.90
CA ASN A 191 12.83 -9.51 5.86
C ASN A 191 13.10 -10.33 4.59
N LEU A 192 14.35 -10.33 4.11
CA LEU A 192 14.76 -11.16 2.97
C LEU A 192 14.36 -12.64 3.14
N ASP A 193 14.67 -13.22 4.30
CA ASP A 193 14.33 -14.62 4.60
C ASP A 193 12.82 -14.86 4.66
N VAL A 194 12.05 -13.93 5.24
CA VAL A 194 10.57 -13.99 5.26
C VAL A 194 10.02 -13.96 3.84
N GLN A 195 10.44 -13.00 3.01
CA GLN A 195 9.94 -12.86 1.64
C GLN A 195 10.28 -14.08 0.79
N ILE A 196 11.49 -14.64 0.92
CA ILE A 196 11.87 -15.89 0.25
C ILE A 196 10.99 -17.06 0.71
N TYR A 197 10.72 -17.17 2.01
CA TYR A 197 9.93 -18.27 2.57
C TYR A 197 8.46 -18.19 2.15
N VAL A 198 7.83 -17.02 2.31
CA VAL A 198 6.44 -16.74 1.93
C VAL A 198 6.26 -16.93 0.43
N ARG A 199 7.24 -16.50 -0.38
CA ARG A 199 7.26 -16.76 -1.82
C ARG A 199 7.05 -18.24 -2.11
N GLN A 200 7.75 -19.16 -1.47
CA GLN A 200 7.59 -20.60 -1.75
C GLN A 200 6.18 -21.13 -1.39
N ILE A 201 5.56 -20.61 -0.34
CA ILE A 201 4.20 -20.99 0.05
C ILE A 201 3.21 -20.55 -1.02
N ASN A 202 3.28 -19.28 -1.39
CA ASN A 202 2.41 -18.70 -2.40
C ASN A 202 2.61 -19.46 -3.77
N GLU A 203 3.78 -20.06 -4.08
CA GLU A 203 4.03 -20.73 -5.40
C GLU A 203 3.26 -22.04 -5.46
N LYS A 204 3.22 -22.74 -4.32
CA LYS A 204 2.45 -23.97 -4.15
C LYS A 204 0.96 -23.70 -4.29
N TRP A 205 0.48 -22.55 -3.81
CA TRP A 205 -0.91 -22.15 -3.94
C TRP A 205 -1.33 -21.90 -5.39
N ILE A 206 -0.53 -21.14 -6.14
CA ILE A 206 -0.76 -20.87 -7.57
C ILE A 206 -0.70 -22.18 -8.37
N ALA A 207 0.33 -23.00 -8.17
CA ALA A 207 0.47 -24.29 -8.85
C ALA A 207 -0.71 -25.24 -8.54
N GLY A 208 -1.32 -25.12 -7.36
CA GLY A 208 -2.51 -25.88 -6.97
C GLY A 208 -3.85 -25.29 -7.44
N GLY A 209 -3.86 -24.15 -8.14
CA GLY A 209 -5.08 -23.45 -8.55
C GLY A 209 -5.92 -22.92 -7.38
N ASN A 210 -5.30 -22.72 -6.22
CA ASN A 210 -5.95 -22.29 -4.98
C ASN A 210 -5.70 -20.81 -4.66
N ASP A 211 -4.87 -20.13 -5.46
CA ASP A 211 -4.55 -18.71 -5.36
C ASP A 211 -5.81 -17.83 -5.24
N LYS A 212 -6.85 -18.13 -6.03
CA LYS A 212 -8.14 -17.43 -6.07
C LYS A 212 -9.00 -17.56 -4.80
N ALA A 213 -8.72 -18.55 -3.94
CA ALA A 213 -9.66 -19.03 -2.94
C ALA A 213 -9.03 -19.38 -1.58
N ASN A 214 -7.77 -18.98 -1.35
CA ASN A 214 -7.12 -19.11 -0.06
C ASN A 214 -7.61 -18.03 0.91
N LEU A 215 -8.77 -18.27 1.52
CA LEU A 215 -9.38 -17.36 2.49
C LEU A 215 -8.94 -17.62 3.93
N GLY A 216 -7.78 -18.24 4.12
CA GLY A 216 -7.30 -18.61 5.44
C GLY A 216 -8.13 -19.67 6.16
N PRO A 217 -7.66 -20.14 7.31
CA PRO A 217 -8.45 -20.96 8.21
C PRO A 217 -9.35 -20.05 9.09
N ARG A 218 -10.60 -20.47 9.28
CA ARG A 218 -11.68 -19.70 9.96
C ARG A 218 -11.41 -19.29 11.42
N ASP A 219 -10.30 -19.72 12.00
CA ASP A 219 -9.97 -19.64 13.41
C ASP A 219 -8.78 -18.72 13.72
N ILE A 220 -8.33 -17.88 12.78
CA ILE A 220 -7.34 -16.84 13.07
C ILE A 220 -8.00 -15.68 13.83
N SER A 221 -7.41 -15.29 14.97
CA SER A 221 -7.93 -14.16 15.73
C SER A 221 -7.59 -12.81 15.07
N PRO A 222 -8.41 -11.75 15.26
CA PRO A 222 -8.07 -10.41 14.76
C PRO A 222 -6.71 -9.89 15.23
N ALA A 223 -6.27 -10.28 16.43
CA ALA A 223 -4.96 -9.91 16.97
C ALA A 223 -3.81 -10.59 16.22
N ASP A 224 -3.97 -11.85 15.83
CA ASP A 224 -2.99 -12.58 15.04
C ASP A 224 -2.85 -12.01 13.64
N TRP A 225 -3.98 -11.63 13.07
CA TRP A 225 -4.06 -10.96 11.78
C TRP A 225 -3.30 -9.63 11.76
N LEU A 226 -3.42 -8.84 12.84
CA LEU A 226 -2.68 -7.60 12.99
C LEU A 226 -1.16 -7.80 12.97
N VAL A 227 -0.66 -8.74 13.78
CA VAL A 227 0.79 -8.99 13.85
C VAL A 227 1.32 -9.70 12.61
N ALA A 228 0.49 -10.53 11.96
CA ALA A 228 0.86 -11.23 10.73
C ALA A 228 1.09 -10.25 9.57
N LEU A 229 0.22 -9.25 9.37
CA LEU A 229 0.45 -8.24 8.34
C LEU A 229 1.73 -7.44 8.61
N VAL A 230 1.97 -7.04 9.86
CA VAL A 230 3.19 -6.29 10.20
C VAL A 230 4.44 -7.13 9.97
N GLY A 231 4.43 -8.41 10.35
CA GLY A 231 5.55 -9.32 10.13
C GLY A 231 5.80 -9.67 8.66
N ASP A 232 4.78 -9.56 7.80
CA ASP A 232 4.86 -9.76 6.35
C ASP A 232 5.23 -8.49 5.59
N CYS A 233 5.44 -7.36 6.28
CA CYS A 233 5.70 -6.13 5.59
C CYS A 233 7.06 -6.19 4.89
N GLY A 234 7.10 -5.81 3.62
CA GLY A 234 8.34 -5.92 2.87
C GLY A 234 9.41 -4.88 3.24
N SER A 235 9.18 -4.02 4.24
CA SER A 235 10.21 -3.17 4.84
C SER A 235 10.20 -3.24 6.38
N LEU A 236 10.98 -4.18 6.94
CA LEU A 236 11.17 -4.34 8.39
C LEU A 236 12.36 -3.53 8.93
N GLY A 237 13.30 -3.15 8.07
CA GLY A 237 14.52 -2.43 8.44
C GLY A 237 14.30 -1.20 9.33
N PRO A 238 13.37 -0.29 8.97
CA PRO A 238 13.10 0.92 9.74
C PRO A 238 12.67 0.70 11.20
N PHE A 239 11.94 -0.38 11.51
CA PHE A 239 11.58 -0.71 12.89
C PHE A 239 12.80 -0.86 13.81
N ALA A 240 13.96 -1.26 13.25
CA ALA A 240 15.20 -1.42 13.99
C ALA A 240 16.14 -0.22 13.87
N TYR A 241 15.79 0.81 13.09
CA TYR A 241 16.47 2.11 13.11
C TYR A 241 16.03 2.95 14.32
N GLU A 242 14.73 2.87 14.65
CA GLU A 242 14.13 3.51 15.81
C GLU A 242 14.39 2.72 17.10
N PRO A 243 14.39 3.35 18.29
CA PRO A 243 14.56 2.63 19.54
C PRO A 243 13.54 1.51 19.70
N ALA A 244 13.97 0.31 20.11
CA ALA A 244 13.06 -0.84 20.29
C ALA A 244 11.84 -0.56 21.19
N SER A 245 11.92 0.43 22.08
CA SER A 245 10.80 0.86 22.94
C SER A 245 9.62 1.49 22.17
N VAL A 246 9.83 2.00 20.96
CA VAL A 246 8.75 2.61 20.15
C VAL A 246 8.07 1.62 19.20
N TYR A 247 8.56 0.37 19.14
CA TYR A 247 8.00 -0.65 18.25
C TYR A 247 6.49 -0.85 18.42
N THR A 248 6.03 -0.94 19.68
CA THR A 248 4.60 -1.10 20.00
C THR A 248 3.75 0.06 19.49
N GLU A 249 4.24 1.29 19.59
CA GLU A 249 3.51 2.49 19.13
C GLU A 249 3.44 2.58 17.60
N THR A 250 4.45 2.03 16.94
CA THR A 250 4.69 2.06 15.48
C THR A 250 3.94 0.94 14.75
N LYS A 251 3.74 -0.21 15.43
CA LYS A 251 3.08 -1.38 14.86
C LYS A 251 1.64 -1.12 14.41
N GLY A 252 0.84 -0.44 15.23
CA GLY A 252 -0.57 -0.16 14.93
C GLY A 252 -0.76 0.64 13.63
N PRO A 253 -0.11 1.81 13.46
CA PRO A 253 -0.13 2.55 12.21
C PRO A 253 0.39 1.76 11.01
N MET A 254 1.43 0.94 11.19
CA MET A 254 1.92 0.08 10.10
C MET A 254 0.88 -0.95 9.66
N PHE A 255 0.17 -1.57 10.62
CA PHE A 255 -0.96 -2.44 10.33
C PHE A 255 -2.03 -1.72 9.50
N ALA A 256 -2.43 -0.52 9.94
CA ALA A 256 -3.41 0.29 9.23
C ALA A 256 -2.94 0.71 7.83
N ALA A 257 -1.64 0.97 7.65
CA ALA A 257 -1.03 1.24 6.35
C ALA A 257 -1.24 0.06 5.40
N LEU A 258 -0.78 -1.13 5.78
CA LEU A 258 -0.90 -2.34 4.96
C LEU A 258 -2.37 -2.65 4.65
N PHE A 259 -3.21 -2.56 5.67
CA PHE A 259 -4.65 -2.75 5.53
C PHE A 259 -5.29 -1.74 4.56
N LEU A 260 -4.88 -0.46 4.60
CA LEU A 260 -5.29 0.56 3.65
C LEU A 260 -4.82 0.23 2.22
N GLY A 261 -3.58 -0.22 2.03
CA GLY A 261 -3.10 -0.69 0.73
C GLY A 261 -4.00 -1.79 0.15
N HIS A 262 -4.36 -2.76 0.97
CA HIS A 262 -5.25 -3.85 0.56
C HIS A 262 -6.66 -3.40 0.16
N CYS A 263 -7.16 -2.30 0.71
CA CYS A 263 -8.45 -1.73 0.32
C CYS A 263 -8.48 -1.23 -1.14
N PHE A 264 -7.31 -1.01 -1.73
CA PHE A 264 -7.17 -0.66 -3.14
C PHE A 264 -6.76 -1.88 -3.97
N ASP A 265 -5.97 -2.82 -3.44
CA ASP A 265 -5.25 -3.80 -4.28
C ASP A 265 -5.96 -5.17 -4.45
N LEU A 266 -6.75 -5.60 -3.47
CA LEU A 266 -6.98 -7.03 -3.18
C LEU A 266 -7.59 -7.88 -4.31
N LEU A 267 -8.67 -7.46 -4.98
CA LEU A 267 -9.22 -8.28 -6.08
C LEU A 267 -8.26 -8.44 -7.24
N TYR A 268 -7.68 -7.30 -7.59
CA TYR A 268 -6.85 -7.22 -8.77
C TYR A 268 -5.67 -8.14 -8.56
N ASP A 269 -5.17 -8.26 -7.32
CA ASP A 269 -4.04 -9.09 -6.95
C ASP A 269 -4.33 -10.54 -6.53
N ARG A 270 -5.57 -11.03 -6.65
CA ARG A 270 -6.00 -12.35 -6.11
C ARG A 270 -5.17 -13.56 -6.54
N LEU A 271 -4.24 -13.45 -7.49
CA LEU A 271 -3.45 -14.56 -8.02
C LEU A 271 -1.96 -14.49 -7.69
N THR A 272 -1.47 -13.39 -7.12
CA THR A 272 -0.04 -13.08 -7.27
C THR A 272 0.68 -12.47 -6.08
N SER A 273 0.01 -11.72 -5.19
CA SER A 273 0.66 -11.13 -3.99
C SER A 273 0.14 -11.65 -2.65
N ASN A 274 0.94 -11.43 -1.60
CA ASN A 274 0.80 -11.86 -0.22
C ASN A 274 -0.63 -12.15 0.25
N ALA A 275 -0.98 -13.44 0.27
CA ALA A 275 -2.36 -13.90 0.49
C ALA A 275 -2.87 -13.76 1.94
N LEU A 276 -2.04 -13.32 2.90
CA LEU A 276 -2.54 -12.94 4.24
C LEU A 276 -3.60 -11.82 4.13
N SER A 277 -3.39 -10.89 3.21
CA SER A 277 -4.26 -9.75 2.96
C SER A 277 -5.68 -10.16 2.51
N ALA A 278 -5.76 -11.14 1.61
CA ALA A 278 -7.01 -11.61 1.03
C ALA A 278 -7.88 -12.38 2.02
N ALA A 279 -7.23 -13.19 2.87
CA ALA A 279 -7.89 -13.98 3.89
C ALA A 279 -8.51 -13.11 4.99
N MET A 280 -7.76 -12.14 5.53
CA MET A 280 -8.29 -11.17 6.52
C MET A 280 -9.54 -10.45 6.06
N TYR A 281 -9.47 -9.94 4.84
CA TYR A 281 -10.50 -9.08 4.27
C TYR A 281 -11.79 -9.86 3.99
N MET A 282 -11.66 -11.11 3.56
CA MET A 282 -12.79 -11.95 3.17
C MET A 282 -13.48 -12.65 4.35
N GLU A 283 -12.75 -13.01 5.41
CA GLU A 283 -13.35 -13.63 6.60
C GLU A 283 -14.21 -12.66 7.41
N ALA A 284 -13.90 -11.37 7.34
CA ALA A 284 -14.49 -10.42 8.27
C ALA A 284 -15.99 -10.19 8.03
N GLN A 285 -16.58 -10.39 6.84
CA GLN A 285 -17.95 -9.89 6.48
C GLN A 285 -18.17 -8.37 6.65
N VAL A 286 -17.24 -7.68 7.33
CA VAL A 286 -17.06 -6.24 7.60
C VAL A 286 -17.04 -5.40 6.32
N THR A 287 -16.61 -6.00 5.23
CA THR A 287 -16.43 -5.37 3.92
C THR A 287 -17.74 -5.01 3.25
N GLN A 288 -18.81 -5.79 3.51
CA GLN A 288 -20.16 -5.49 3.03
C GLN A 288 -20.67 -4.13 3.55
N TYR A 289 -20.12 -3.65 4.66
CA TYR A 289 -20.61 -2.47 5.37
C TYR A 289 -19.58 -1.34 5.48
N ASP A 290 -18.50 -1.40 4.70
CA ASP A 290 -17.46 -0.37 4.62
C ASP A 290 -16.69 -0.11 5.94
N VAL A 291 -16.84 -1.00 6.93
CA VAL A 291 -16.23 -0.84 8.26
C VAL A 291 -14.70 -0.88 8.18
N HIS A 292 -14.14 -1.58 7.20
CA HIS A 292 -12.71 -1.68 6.98
C HIS A 292 -12.11 -0.35 6.44
N ILE A 293 -12.81 0.34 5.53
CA ILE A 293 -12.44 1.71 5.12
C ILE A 293 -12.61 2.66 6.29
N ALA A 294 -13.70 2.53 7.05
CA ALA A 294 -13.94 3.36 8.24
C ALA A 294 -12.82 3.19 9.27
N PHE A 295 -12.33 1.97 9.50
CA PHE A 295 -11.19 1.69 10.37
C PHE A 295 -9.90 2.40 9.90
N ALA A 296 -9.51 2.21 8.63
CA ALA A 296 -8.30 2.82 8.09
C ALA A 296 -8.39 4.35 8.11
N THR A 297 -9.54 4.90 7.72
CA THR A 297 -9.86 6.34 7.76
C THR A 297 -9.74 6.90 9.17
N THR A 298 -10.27 6.18 10.17
CA THR A 298 -10.21 6.59 11.59
C THR A 298 -8.78 6.73 12.07
N ILE A 299 -7.92 5.75 11.76
CA ILE A 299 -6.51 5.78 12.18
C ILE A 299 -5.75 6.89 11.44
N MET A 300 -6.00 7.04 10.13
CA MET A 300 -5.40 8.10 9.33
C MET A 300 -5.74 9.50 9.88
N ASP A 301 -7.01 9.74 10.17
CA ASP A 301 -7.49 11.01 10.73
C ASP A 301 -6.89 11.31 12.11
N ARG A 302 -6.82 10.30 12.97
CA ARG A 302 -6.16 10.39 14.28
C ARG A 302 -4.68 10.78 14.14
N ARG A 303 -3.96 10.11 13.23
CA ARG A 303 -2.53 10.41 13.00
C ARG A 303 -2.31 11.76 12.36
N ALA A 304 -3.23 12.20 11.49
CA ALA A 304 -3.17 13.54 10.91
C ALA A 304 -3.30 14.63 11.97
N ARG A 305 -4.24 14.50 12.92
CA ARG A 305 -4.35 15.44 14.05
C ARG A 305 -3.07 15.51 14.86
N ARG A 306 -2.51 14.35 15.24
CA ARG A 306 -1.24 14.30 15.98
C ARG A 306 -0.11 14.99 15.21
N ALA A 307 0.00 14.77 13.91
CA ALA A 307 1.06 15.35 13.08
C ALA A 307 0.94 16.88 12.90
N VAL A 308 -0.28 17.43 13.01
CA VAL A 308 -0.50 18.89 13.04
C VAL A 308 -0.17 19.48 14.42
N GLU A 309 -0.46 18.74 15.49
CA GLU A 309 -0.30 19.21 16.88
C GLU A 309 1.13 19.03 17.44
N SER A 310 1.94 18.16 16.83
CA SER A 310 3.25 17.77 17.34
C SER A 310 4.38 18.11 16.38
N ASP A 311 5.44 18.70 16.92
CA ASP A 311 6.74 18.89 16.25
C ASP A 311 7.66 17.65 16.39
N GLU A 312 7.17 16.55 16.95
CA GLU A 312 7.95 15.33 17.12
C GLU A 312 8.37 14.71 15.77
N LEU A 313 9.48 13.98 15.79
CA LEU A 313 9.93 13.18 14.66
C LEU A 313 8.83 12.19 14.26
N ALA A 314 8.57 12.09 12.96
CA ALA A 314 7.65 11.10 12.41
C ALA A 314 8.15 9.70 12.76
N LEU A 315 7.34 8.91 13.45
CA LEU A 315 7.63 7.49 13.66
C LEU A 315 7.47 6.72 12.35
N PHE A 316 8.15 5.58 12.22
CA PHE A 316 8.07 4.74 11.04
C PHE A 316 6.65 4.34 10.68
N GLY A 317 5.82 4.03 11.67
CA GLY A 317 4.43 3.63 11.49
C GLY A 317 3.58 4.76 10.97
N ASP A 318 3.77 5.97 11.49
CA ASP A 318 3.09 7.18 11.01
C ASP A 318 3.49 7.43 9.55
N ASN A 319 4.80 7.44 9.27
CA ASN A 319 5.28 7.62 7.92
C ASN A 319 4.77 6.57 6.93
N SER A 320 4.65 5.31 7.39
CA SER A 320 4.12 4.21 6.58
C SER A 320 2.64 4.39 6.24
N ILE A 321 1.78 4.79 7.18
CA ILE A 321 0.36 5.01 6.88
C ILE A 321 0.16 6.21 5.94
N PHE A 322 0.91 7.30 6.13
CA PHE A 322 0.85 8.46 5.21
C PHE A 322 1.43 8.14 3.83
N GLY A 323 2.55 7.43 3.75
CA GLY A 323 3.11 7.00 2.48
C GLY A 323 2.13 6.08 1.73
N MET A 324 1.60 5.07 2.43
CA MET A 324 0.68 4.10 1.84
C MET A 324 -0.65 4.73 1.41
N SER A 325 -1.13 5.76 2.12
CA SER A 325 -2.37 6.46 1.78
C SER A 325 -2.31 7.19 0.43
N VAL A 326 -1.11 7.49 -0.07
CA VAL A 326 -0.91 8.05 -1.41
C VAL A 326 -0.46 6.98 -2.39
N TRP A 327 0.42 6.08 -1.98
CA TRP A 327 0.88 4.99 -2.84
C TRP A 327 -0.30 4.15 -3.36
N ALA A 328 -1.19 3.70 -2.48
CA ALA A 328 -2.29 2.81 -2.84
C ALA A 328 -3.20 3.38 -3.96
N PRO A 329 -3.69 4.62 -3.86
CA PRO A 329 -4.51 5.19 -4.93
C PRO A 329 -3.72 5.63 -6.17
N PHE A 330 -2.42 5.92 -6.07
CA PHE A 330 -1.64 6.54 -7.15
C PHE A 330 -0.49 5.68 -7.69
N ASN A 331 -0.40 4.40 -7.32
CA ASN A 331 0.67 3.50 -7.79
C ASN A 331 0.55 3.11 -9.26
N GLY A 332 -0.65 3.17 -9.86
CA GLY A 332 -0.94 2.72 -11.23
C GLY A 332 -0.76 1.22 -11.49
N ARG A 333 -0.23 0.47 -10.51
CA ARG A 333 0.02 -0.99 -10.55
C ARG A 333 -1.28 -1.77 -10.56
N TYR A 334 -2.23 -1.36 -9.71
CA TYR A 334 -3.51 -2.04 -9.50
C TYR A 334 -4.68 -1.39 -10.25
N ARG A 335 -4.40 -0.48 -11.18
CA ARG A 335 -5.41 0.17 -12.02
C ARG A 335 -6.55 0.83 -11.22
N THR A 336 -6.19 1.54 -10.15
CA THR A 336 -7.13 2.14 -9.19
C THR A 336 -8.17 3.00 -9.89
N TRP A 337 -7.75 3.95 -10.72
CA TRP A 337 -8.63 4.93 -11.33
C TRP A 337 -9.41 4.35 -12.52
N GLU A 338 -8.81 3.45 -13.28
CA GLU A 338 -9.49 2.71 -14.35
C GLU A 338 -10.60 1.83 -13.76
N ARG A 339 -10.31 1.09 -12.68
CA ARG A 339 -11.32 0.31 -11.96
C ARG A 339 -12.39 1.22 -11.37
N PHE A 340 -12.02 2.32 -10.71
CA PHE A 340 -12.97 3.25 -10.13
C PHE A 340 -13.98 3.75 -11.17
N VAL A 341 -13.51 4.25 -12.32
CA VAL A 341 -14.39 4.76 -13.38
C VAL A 341 -15.28 3.65 -13.94
N LYS A 342 -14.69 2.53 -14.37
CA LYS A 342 -15.42 1.46 -15.06
C LYS A 342 -16.42 0.78 -14.12
N TYR A 343 -16.01 0.50 -12.89
CA TYR A 343 -16.86 -0.14 -11.90
C TYR A 343 -17.99 0.77 -11.43
N THR A 344 -17.73 2.05 -11.15
CA THR A 344 -18.78 2.99 -10.75
C THR A 344 -19.89 3.09 -11.80
N ARG A 345 -19.54 3.09 -13.09
CA ARG A 345 -20.55 3.07 -14.17
C ARG A 345 -21.37 1.79 -14.19
N GLN A 346 -20.76 0.65 -13.90
CA GLN A 346 -21.50 -0.61 -13.78
C GLN A 346 -22.42 -0.58 -12.54
N LEU A 347 -21.94 -0.10 -11.40
CA LEU A 347 -22.74 0.09 -10.18
C LEU A 347 -23.98 0.95 -10.44
N LEU A 348 -23.82 2.09 -11.11
CA LEU A 348 -24.91 3.02 -11.44
C LEU A 348 -26.00 2.40 -12.33
N ARG A 349 -25.67 1.33 -13.08
CA ARG A 349 -26.58 0.63 -13.99
C ARG A 349 -27.11 -0.68 -13.44
N SER A 350 -26.48 -1.18 -12.38
CA SER A 350 -26.78 -2.49 -11.83
C SER A 350 -28.14 -2.51 -11.16
N LYS A 351 -28.81 -3.65 -11.26
CA LYS A 351 -30.07 -3.91 -10.54
C LYS A 351 -29.85 -4.59 -9.19
N ASP A 352 -28.62 -4.94 -8.84
CA ASP A 352 -28.29 -5.54 -7.56
C ASP A 352 -28.45 -4.50 -6.43
N PRO A 353 -29.26 -4.76 -5.38
CA PRO A 353 -29.43 -3.84 -4.25
C PRO A 353 -28.11 -3.45 -3.57
N ARG A 354 -27.10 -4.34 -3.60
CA ARG A 354 -25.78 -4.07 -3.03
C ARG A 354 -25.04 -2.96 -3.79
N ALA A 355 -25.29 -2.82 -5.10
CA ALA A 355 -24.65 -1.78 -5.90
C ALA A 355 -25.05 -0.37 -5.43
N LYS A 356 -26.35 -0.17 -5.15
CA LYS A 356 -26.87 1.08 -4.57
C LYS A 356 -26.26 1.35 -3.20
N ASN A 357 -26.17 0.33 -2.35
CA ASN A 357 -25.59 0.46 -1.01
C ASN A 357 -24.12 0.89 -1.07
N ILE A 358 -23.31 0.33 -1.99
CA ILE A 358 -21.91 0.74 -2.18
C ILE A 358 -21.81 2.21 -2.56
N LEU A 359 -22.64 2.68 -3.50
CA LEU A 359 -22.65 4.07 -3.92
C LEU A 359 -23.10 5.02 -2.79
N GLU A 360 -24.09 4.61 -2.00
CA GLU A 360 -24.57 5.37 -0.83
C GLU A 360 -23.50 5.48 0.26
N MET A 361 -22.81 4.37 0.56
CA MET A 361 -21.68 4.36 1.52
C MET A 361 -20.52 5.22 1.00
N ALA A 362 -20.17 5.10 -0.28
CA ALA A 362 -19.07 5.86 -0.87
C ALA A 362 -19.34 7.38 -0.85
N ALA A 363 -20.60 7.81 -0.97
CA ALA A 363 -20.98 9.22 -0.87
C ALA A 363 -21.05 9.75 0.57
N GLN A 364 -20.98 8.88 1.58
CA GLN A 364 -21.10 9.23 2.99
C GLN A 364 -19.98 8.58 3.82
N PRO A 365 -18.73 9.09 3.71
CA PRO A 365 -17.61 8.54 4.46
C PRO A 365 -17.91 8.45 5.96
N ARG A 366 -17.64 7.28 6.55
CA ARG A 366 -17.86 7.01 7.97
C ARG A 366 -16.56 6.66 8.67
N VAL A 367 -16.57 6.83 9.99
CA VAL A 367 -15.45 6.49 10.87
C VAL A 367 -15.97 5.69 12.07
N LEU A 368 -15.05 4.99 12.72
CA LEU A 368 -15.29 4.32 13.98
C LEU A 368 -15.36 5.36 15.12
N PRO A 369 -16.33 5.25 16.05
CA PRO A 369 -16.41 6.16 17.20
C PRO A 369 -15.19 6.00 18.13
N ASP A 370 -14.82 7.04 18.85
CA ASP A 370 -13.72 7.01 19.85
C ASP A 370 -12.35 6.60 19.28
N GLY A 371 -12.13 6.82 17.98
CA GLY A 371 -10.91 6.44 17.29
C GLY A 371 -9.62 7.01 17.89
N ASP A 372 -9.72 8.20 18.49
CA ASP A 372 -8.58 8.92 19.06
C ASP A 372 -8.09 8.35 20.40
N THR A 373 -8.95 7.65 21.14
CA THR A 373 -8.68 7.22 22.52
C THR A 373 -8.37 5.73 22.66
N VAL A 374 -8.83 4.91 21.72
CA VAL A 374 -8.70 3.44 21.78
C VAL A 374 -7.43 2.98 21.03
N PRO A 375 -6.65 2.01 21.55
CA PRO A 375 -5.53 1.41 20.82
C PRO A 375 -5.94 0.80 19.47
N VAL A 376 -5.01 0.76 18.51
CA VAL A 376 -5.31 0.26 17.14
C VAL A 376 -5.76 -1.20 17.16
N GLU A 377 -5.13 -2.02 18.00
CA GLU A 377 -5.45 -3.43 18.18
C GLU A 377 -6.89 -3.61 18.66
N GLU A 378 -7.30 -2.83 19.65
CA GLU A 378 -8.65 -2.88 20.22
C GLU A 378 -9.69 -2.34 19.23
N LEU A 379 -9.36 -1.27 18.48
CA LEU A 379 -10.21 -0.76 17.40
C LEU A 379 -10.42 -1.81 16.31
N TRP A 380 -9.37 -2.55 15.95
CA TRP A 380 -9.46 -3.60 14.95
C TRP A 380 -10.32 -4.77 15.43
N VAL A 381 -10.09 -5.26 16.66
CA VAL A 381 -10.94 -6.29 17.28
C VAL A 381 -12.40 -5.83 17.25
N ARG A 382 -12.69 -4.59 17.65
CA ARG A 382 -14.05 -4.03 17.60
C ARG A 382 -14.62 -3.98 16.19
N ALA A 383 -13.81 -3.59 15.20
CA ALA A 383 -14.21 -3.53 13.79
C ALA A 383 -14.60 -4.90 13.22
N THR A 384 -14.14 -6.00 13.83
CA THR A 384 -14.50 -7.37 13.42
C THR A 384 -15.74 -7.93 14.14
N ILE A 385 -16.32 -7.21 15.10
CA ILE A 385 -17.51 -7.66 15.84
C ILE A 385 -18.76 -7.50 14.96
N PRO A 386 -19.59 -8.55 14.79
CA PRO A 386 -20.85 -8.44 14.06
C PRO A 386 -21.76 -7.32 14.61
N GLY A 387 -22.30 -6.47 13.74
CA GLY A 387 -23.18 -5.36 14.13
C GLY A 387 -22.48 -4.02 14.31
N VAL A 388 -21.14 -3.96 14.24
CA VAL A 388 -20.36 -2.72 14.37
C VAL A 388 -20.69 -1.70 13.27
N GLU A 389 -21.18 -2.13 12.11
CA GLU A 389 -21.60 -1.23 11.03
C GLU A 389 -22.67 -0.21 11.46
N LYS A 390 -23.47 -0.57 12.47
CA LYS A 390 -24.55 0.26 13.01
C LYS A 390 -24.04 1.34 13.98
N THR A 391 -22.78 1.22 14.42
CA THR A 391 -22.16 2.18 15.35
C THR A 391 -21.26 3.19 14.64
N LEU A 392 -21.01 3.00 13.33
CA LEU A 392 -20.27 3.95 12.52
C LEU A 392 -20.93 5.33 12.52
N VAL A 393 -20.10 6.36 12.65
CA VAL A 393 -20.55 7.76 12.66
C VAL A 393 -20.09 8.48 11.39
N PRO A 394 -20.81 9.52 10.93
CA PRO A 394 -20.35 10.35 9.82
C PRO A 394 -18.97 10.94 10.12
N ARG A 395 -18.08 10.91 9.12
CA ARG A 395 -16.78 11.58 9.23
C ARG A 395 -16.99 13.10 9.25
N VAL A 396 -16.56 13.75 10.33
CA VAL A 396 -16.54 15.22 10.38
C VAL A 396 -15.34 15.71 9.58
N ALA A 397 -15.59 16.61 8.63
CA ALA A 397 -14.55 17.14 7.75
C ALA A 397 -14.49 18.67 7.75
N ILE A 398 -13.27 19.19 7.65
CA ILE A 398 -12.90 20.56 7.32
C ILE A 398 -12.64 20.61 5.82
N VAL A 399 -13.14 21.66 5.18
CA VAL A 399 -13.07 21.81 3.72
C VAL A 399 -11.91 22.73 3.35
N HIS A 400 -10.99 22.22 2.53
CA HIS A 400 -9.91 22.99 1.92
C HIS A 400 -10.07 23.02 0.39
N ARG A 401 -9.48 24.03 -0.25
CA ARG A 401 -9.47 24.13 -1.72
C ARG A 401 -8.05 23.93 -2.25
N PRO A 402 -7.82 22.93 -3.11
CA PRO A 402 -6.51 22.72 -3.72
C PRO A 402 -6.18 23.85 -4.69
N CYS A 403 -4.90 24.07 -4.94
CA CYS A 403 -4.46 24.97 -6.00
C CYS A 403 -4.66 24.35 -7.40
N PRO A 404 -4.61 25.14 -8.49
CA PRO A 404 -4.65 24.62 -9.85
C PRO A 404 -3.48 23.67 -10.15
N ALA A 405 -3.71 22.68 -11.03
CA ALA A 405 -2.68 21.79 -11.57
C ALA A 405 -2.43 22.08 -13.07
N PRO A 406 -1.77 23.20 -13.41
CA PRO A 406 -1.68 23.68 -14.79
C PRO A 406 -0.89 22.74 -15.72
N ASP A 407 0.01 21.94 -15.14
CA ASP A 407 0.85 20.98 -15.83
C ASP A 407 0.12 19.73 -16.31
N MET A 408 -1.03 19.38 -15.70
CA MET A 408 -1.84 18.23 -16.12
C MET A 408 -2.36 18.37 -17.56
N ALA A 409 -2.53 19.60 -18.05
CA ALA A 409 -2.94 19.89 -19.43
C ALA A 409 -1.84 19.57 -20.45
N HIS A 410 -0.57 19.57 -20.04
CA HIS A 410 0.58 19.28 -20.90
C HIS A 410 0.88 17.78 -21.04
N LEU A 411 0.28 16.95 -20.19
CA LEU A 411 0.36 15.50 -20.33
C LEU A 411 -0.40 15.02 -21.57
N MET A 412 -0.02 13.85 -22.08
CA MET A 412 -0.70 13.23 -23.22
C MET A 412 -2.18 12.99 -22.87
N GLN A 413 -3.08 13.72 -23.51
CA GLN A 413 -4.52 13.65 -23.25
C GLN A 413 -5.15 12.40 -23.89
N PRO A 414 -6.22 11.84 -23.31
CA PRO A 414 -6.91 10.71 -23.92
C PRO A 414 -7.59 11.14 -25.23
N ASN A 415 -7.62 10.24 -26.21
CA ASN A 415 -8.33 10.48 -27.47
C ASN A 415 -9.84 10.32 -27.24
N LEU A 416 -10.59 11.42 -27.12
CA LEU A 416 -12.02 11.42 -26.82
C LEU A 416 -12.85 11.86 -28.04
N CYS A 417 -14.15 11.56 -28.05
CA CYS A 417 -15.05 12.03 -29.09
C CYS A 417 -15.33 13.54 -28.95
N ASP A 418 -15.81 14.18 -30.03
CA ASP A 418 -16.09 15.62 -30.09
C ASP A 418 -17.02 16.12 -28.98
N ALA A 419 -17.93 15.28 -28.49
CA ALA A 419 -18.85 15.63 -27.41
C ALA A 419 -18.20 15.54 -26.01
N CYS A 420 -17.27 14.61 -25.80
CA CYS A 420 -16.61 14.39 -24.51
C CYS A 420 -15.37 15.25 -24.33
N THR A 421 -14.65 15.59 -25.41
CA THR A 421 -13.41 16.38 -25.34
C THR A 421 -13.61 17.73 -24.63
N PRO A 422 -14.62 18.56 -24.97
CA PRO A 422 -14.81 19.85 -24.29
C PRO A 422 -15.15 19.68 -22.80
N GLN A 423 -15.98 18.69 -22.47
CA GLN A 423 -16.38 18.43 -21.08
C GLN A 423 -15.21 17.92 -20.23
N PHE A 424 -14.37 17.06 -20.79
CA PHE A 424 -13.13 16.62 -20.15
C PHE A 424 -12.21 17.81 -19.87
N GLN A 425 -12.04 18.73 -20.83
CA GLN A 425 -11.23 19.93 -20.62
C GLN A 425 -11.83 20.85 -19.56
N VAL A 426 -13.15 20.99 -19.51
CA VAL A 426 -13.83 21.73 -18.43
C VAL A 426 -13.57 21.06 -17.08
N ALA A 427 -13.78 19.74 -16.96
CA ALA A 427 -13.55 19.00 -15.71
C ALA A 427 -12.07 19.06 -15.25
N LEU A 428 -11.12 18.95 -16.19
CA LEU A 428 -9.70 19.04 -15.90
C LEU A 428 -9.32 20.41 -15.33
N ASN A 429 -9.96 21.48 -15.81
CA ASN A 429 -9.66 22.86 -15.42
C ASN A 429 -10.58 23.41 -14.31
N ALA A 430 -11.59 22.67 -13.85
CA ALA A 430 -12.56 23.09 -12.83
C ALA A 430 -12.01 23.03 -11.39
N PHE A 431 -10.84 23.64 -11.14
CA PHE A 431 -10.21 23.62 -9.81
C PHE A 431 -10.93 24.50 -8.78
N GLU A 432 -11.67 25.52 -9.21
CA GLU A 432 -12.34 26.48 -8.31
C GLU A 432 -13.45 25.85 -7.46
N THR A 433 -14.00 24.74 -7.94
CA THR A 433 -15.07 23.98 -7.29
C THR A 433 -14.57 22.76 -6.52
N ASP A 434 -13.25 22.57 -6.43
CA ASP A 434 -12.70 21.43 -5.73
C ASP A 434 -12.70 21.60 -4.22
N GLU A 435 -12.97 20.48 -3.57
CA GLU A 435 -12.99 20.35 -2.13
C GLU A 435 -12.12 19.17 -1.70
N LEU A 436 -11.27 19.42 -0.73
CA LEU A 436 -10.53 18.44 0.04
C LEU A 436 -11.18 18.36 1.42
N HIS A 437 -11.59 17.17 1.83
CA HIS A 437 -12.23 16.94 3.12
C HIS A 437 -11.23 16.27 4.06
N SER A 438 -10.74 16.99 5.06
CA SER A 438 -9.78 16.52 6.07
C SER A 438 -10.42 16.51 7.47
N ALA A 439 -9.93 15.68 8.38
CA ALA A 439 -10.42 15.63 9.75
C ALA A 439 -9.71 16.61 10.70
N THR A 440 -8.77 17.39 10.17
CA THR A 440 -7.99 18.40 10.87
C THR A 440 -7.62 19.54 9.90
N GLU A 441 -7.32 20.72 10.45
CA GLU A 441 -6.91 21.89 9.68
C GLU A 441 -5.56 21.59 9.00
N LEU A 442 -5.55 21.59 7.66
CA LEU A 442 -4.33 21.40 6.90
C LEU A 442 -3.54 22.71 6.79
N PRO A 443 -2.21 22.69 7.00
CA PRO A 443 -1.36 23.82 6.66
C PRO A 443 -1.51 24.19 5.18
N SER A 444 -1.42 25.50 4.86
CA SER A 444 -1.55 25.96 3.46
C SER A 444 -0.55 25.31 2.51
N ALA A 445 0.66 25.01 2.99
CA ALA A 445 1.68 24.31 2.21
C ALA A 445 1.26 22.88 1.78
N ALA A 446 0.35 22.23 2.51
CA ALA A 446 -0.12 20.89 2.19
C ALA A 446 -1.19 20.92 1.09
N PHE A 447 -2.26 21.72 1.26
CA PHE A 447 -3.36 21.76 0.29
C PHE A 447 -3.05 22.63 -0.95
N ALA A 448 -2.13 23.59 -0.86
CA ALA A 448 -1.65 24.36 -2.02
C ALA A 448 -0.46 23.70 -2.74
N SER A 449 -0.11 22.46 -2.39
CA SER A 449 0.98 21.72 -3.03
C SER A 449 0.58 21.17 -4.41
N LEU A 450 1.57 20.95 -5.28
CA LEU A 450 1.37 20.23 -6.54
C LEU A 450 0.85 18.81 -6.33
N VAL A 451 1.16 18.20 -5.18
CA VAL A 451 0.69 16.87 -4.79
C VAL A 451 -0.84 16.85 -4.71
N ALA A 452 -1.42 17.73 -3.89
CA ALA A 452 -2.86 17.88 -3.76
C ALA A 452 -3.52 18.32 -5.08
N ALA A 453 -2.88 19.26 -5.81
CA ALA A 453 -3.39 19.75 -7.09
C ALA A 453 -3.54 18.64 -8.14
N ARG A 454 -2.48 17.83 -8.34
CA ARG A 454 -2.49 16.72 -9.31
C ARG A 454 -3.46 15.62 -8.90
N ALA A 455 -3.46 15.23 -7.61
CA ALA A 455 -4.41 14.27 -7.09
C ALA A 455 -5.86 14.72 -7.34
N ALA A 456 -6.18 15.97 -7.03
CA ALA A 456 -7.50 16.55 -7.22
C ALA A 456 -7.90 16.61 -8.71
N ALA A 457 -6.97 16.95 -9.61
CA ALA A 457 -7.20 16.95 -11.05
C ALA A 457 -7.56 15.56 -11.60
N ILE A 458 -6.82 14.53 -11.20
CA ILE A 458 -7.10 13.13 -11.58
C ILE A 458 -8.49 12.73 -11.07
N ARG A 459 -8.80 13.04 -9.81
CA ARG A 459 -10.12 12.76 -9.22
C ARG A 459 -11.25 13.47 -9.96
N ARG A 460 -11.10 14.76 -10.29
CA ARG A 460 -12.11 15.54 -11.03
C ARG A 460 -12.52 14.84 -12.33
N VAL A 461 -11.54 14.49 -13.17
CA VAL A 461 -11.86 13.88 -14.47
C VAL A 461 -12.35 12.43 -14.33
N ALA A 462 -11.89 11.70 -13.29
CA ALA A 462 -12.41 10.37 -12.99
C ALA A 462 -13.88 10.44 -12.58
N ILE A 463 -14.28 11.39 -11.72
CA ILE A 463 -15.68 11.62 -11.34
C ILE A 463 -16.52 11.99 -12.57
N PHE A 464 -16.06 12.94 -13.40
CA PHE A 464 -16.72 13.27 -14.67
C PHE A 464 -16.93 12.02 -15.55
N ALA A 465 -15.93 11.13 -15.64
CA ALA A 465 -16.05 9.91 -16.43
C ALA A 465 -17.10 8.92 -15.89
N THR A 466 -17.55 9.06 -14.64
CA THR A 466 -18.68 8.27 -14.11
C THR A 466 -20.04 8.82 -14.51
N GLU A 467 -20.12 10.07 -14.99
CA GLU A 467 -21.38 10.73 -15.32
C GLU A 467 -22.04 10.18 -16.60
N PRO A 468 -23.38 10.22 -16.71
CA PRO A 468 -24.09 9.83 -17.93
C PRO A 468 -23.74 10.69 -19.17
N SER A 469 -23.25 11.91 -18.95
CA SER A 469 -22.82 12.86 -19.99
C SER A 469 -21.59 12.38 -20.77
N CYS A 470 -20.75 11.54 -20.15
CA CYS A 470 -19.59 10.92 -20.77
C CYS A 470 -19.94 9.53 -21.33
N CYS A 471 -19.66 9.28 -22.61
CA CYS A 471 -19.95 7.99 -23.23
C CYS A 471 -18.99 6.90 -22.71
N ASP A 472 -19.41 5.62 -22.78
CA ASP A 472 -18.64 4.50 -22.19
C ASP A 472 -17.23 4.34 -22.74
N VAL A 473 -17.05 4.57 -24.05
CA VAL A 473 -15.74 4.53 -24.69
C VAL A 473 -14.84 5.63 -24.12
N CYS A 474 -15.34 6.86 -24.04
CA CYS A 474 -14.58 7.99 -23.51
C CYS A 474 -14.29 7.83 -22.01
N ALA A 475 -15.26 7.37 -21.22
CA ALA A 475 -15.07 7.09 -19.81
C ALA A 475 -13.98 6.03 -19.59
N SER A 476 -14.00 4.95 -20.37
CA SER A 476 -12.97 3.90 -20.32
C SER A 476 -11.57 4.44 -20.64
N ARG A 477 -11.46 5.30 -21.65
CA ARG A 477 -10.20 5.97 -22.02
C ARG A 477 -9.72 6.94 -20.94
N ILE A 478 -10.63 7.68 -20.30
CA ILE A 478 -10.31 8.60 -19.19
C ILE A 478 -9.81 7.81 -17.97
N GLY A 479 -10.46 6.70 -17.61
CA GLY A 479 -10.00 5.84 -16.50
C GLY A 479 -8.59 5.29 -16.74
N CYS A 480 -8.33 4.78 -17.94
CA CYS A 480 -7.00 4.33 -18.35
C CYS A 480 -5.96 5.46 -18.31
N TRP A 481 -6.34 6.66 -18.77
CA TRP A 481 -5.48 7.84 -18.72
C TRP A 481 -5.16 8.24 -17.27
N ALA A 482 -6.19 8.29 -16.41
CA ALA A 482 -6.06 8.68 -15.01
C ALA A 482 -5.03 7.81 -14.27
N ASP A 483 -5.05 6.49 -14.49
CA ASP A 483 -4.02 5.59 -13.95
C ASP A 483 -2.64 5.82 -14.57
N SER A 484 -2.58 6.06 -15.89
CA SER A 484 -1.30 6.28 -16.58
C SER A 484 -0.56 7.54 -16.12
N VAL A 485 -1.29 8.54 -15.62
CA VAL A 485 -0.73 9.80 -15.09
C VAL A 485 -0.69 9.84 -13.56
N ALA A 486 -1.18 8.82 -12.87
CA ALA A 486 -1.24 8.77 -11.41
C ALA A 486 0.14 8.87 -10.76
N TYR A 487 1.18 8.34 -11.42
CA TYR A 487 2.56 8.44 -10.94
C TYR A 487 3.00 9.89 -10.68
N THR A 488 2.40 10.88 -11.35
CA THR A 488 2.77 12.29 -11.20
C THR A 488 2.51 12.83 -9.78
N VAL A 489 1.58 12.23 -9.04
CA VAL A 489 1.34 12.53 -7.62
C VAL A 489 2.51 12.01 -6.77
N LEU A 490 2.95 10.78 -7.03
CA LEU A 490 4.10 10.19 -6.33
C LEU A 490 5.38 10.97 -6.62
N THR A 491 5.63 11.36 -7.87
CA THR A 491 6.82 12.13 -8.23
C THR A 491 6.80 13.54 -7.65
N ALA A 492 5.63 14.17 -7.52
CA ALA A 492 5.51 15.45 -6.82
C ALA A 492 5.95 15.33 -5.35
N LEU A 493 5.54 14.26 -4.65
CA LEU A 493 5.95 13.98 -3.27
C LEU A 493 7.44 13.65 -3.15
N MET A 494 7.99 12.90 -4.11
CA MET A 494 9.43 12.61 -4.13
C MET A 494 10.28 13.88 -4.23
N ARG A 495 9.79 14.88 -4.97
CA ARG A 495 10.48 16.17 -5.13
C ARG A 495 10.34 17.08 -3.94
N SER A 496 9.17 17.08 -3.30
CA SER A 496 8.92 17.94 -2.15
C SER A 496 9.72 17.48 -0.92
N ASP A 497 10.01 16.18 -0.81
CA ASP A 497 10.76 15.59 0.30
C ASP A 497 11.99 16.40 0.72
N GLU A 498 12.92 16.74 -0.18
CA GLU A 498 14.11 17.50 0.24
C GLU A 498 13.84 18.90 0.81
N SER A 499 12.69 19.49 0.45
CA SER A 499 12.33 20.88 0.77
C SER A 499 11.33 21.03 1.91
N THR A 500 10.75 19.93 2.40
CA THR A 500 9.73 19.93 3.45
C THR A 500 10.26 19.34 4.75
N SER A 501 9.71 19.78 5.87
CA SER A 501 9.84 19.08 7.15
C SER A 501 9.10 17.73 7.11
N ALA A 502 9.27 16.91 8.16
CA ALA A 502 8.53 15.66 8.31
C ALA A 502 7.02 15.89 8.34
N SER A 503 6.55 16.75 9.25
CA SER A 503 5.12 17.08 9.38
C SER A 503 4.54 17.63 8.08
N GLU A 504 5.23 18.56 7.40
CA GLU A 504 4.76 19.09 6.12
C GLU A 504 4.64 18.01 5.03
N TRP A 505 5.60 17.09 4.96
CA TRP A 505 5.54 15.99 3.99
C TRP A 505 4.39 15.02 4.30
N LEU A 506 4.20 14.65 5.56
CA LEU A 506 3.06 13.83 5.99
C LEU A 506 1.71 14.51 5.69
N MET A 507 1.62 15.84 5.89
CA MET A 507 0.40 16.60 5.57
C MET A 507 0.15 16.70 4.07
N GLN A 508 1.20 16.77 3.23
CA GLN A 508 1.03 16.63 1.78
C GLN A 508 0.48 15.25 1.40
N CYS A 509 0.97 14.19 2.05
CA CYS A 509 0.44 12.84 1.85
C CYS A 509 -1.03 12.74 2.25
N TYR A 510 -1.39 13.28 3.42
CA TYR A 510 -2.76 13.31 3.90
C TYR A 510 -3.69 14.11 2.99
N ALA A 511 -3.22 15.26 2.47
CA ALA A 511 -3.98 16.07 1.54
C ALA A 511 -4.31 15.31 0.24
N ALA A 512 -3.34 14.56 -0.31
CA ALA A 512 -3.60 13.67 -1.46
C ALA A 512 -4.57 12.54 -1.13
N TRP A 513 -4.47 11.93 0.06
CA TRP A 513 -5.43 10.92 0.48
C TRP A 513 -6.84 11.48 0.64
N SER A 514 -6.99 12.68 1.21
CA SER A 514 -8.28 13.37 1.38
C SER A 514 -9.05 13.53 0.07
N VAL A 515 -8.35 13.71 -1.07
CA VAL A 515 -8.95 13.74 -2.41
C VAL A 515 -9.73 12.46 -2.72
N THR A 516 -9.27 11.32 -2.23
CA THR A 516 -9.85 10.00 -2.53
C THR A 516 -11.08 9.68 -1.69
N THR A 517 -11.40 10.54 -0.70
CA THR A 517 -12.52 10.32 0.24
C THR A 517 -13.79 11.09 -0.13
N TRP A 518 -13.71 12.09 -1.02
CA TRP A 518 -14.81 13.00 -1.34
C TRP A 518 -14.80 13.42 -2.82
N PRO A 519 -15.96 13.61 -3.49
CA PRO A 519 -17.34 13.40 -3.00
C PRO A 519 -17.78 11.93 -2.99
N MET A 520 -16.92 11.04 -3.48
CA MET A 520 -17.14 9.60 -3.48
C MET A 520 -15.84 8.93 -3.05
N SER A 521 -15.90 8.12 -1.99
CA SER A 521 -14.78 7.34 -1.48
C SER A 521 -14.34 6.29 -2.51
N VAL A 522 -13.15 6.49 -3.08
CA VAL A 522 -12.52 5.56 -4.04
C VAL A 522 -12.30 4.20 -3.37
N GLY A 523 -11.81 4.20 -2.12
CA GLY A 523 -11.58 2.97 -1.36
C GLY A 523 -12.85 2.16 -1.14
N THR A 524 -13.98 2.81 -0.83
CA THR A 524 -15.29 2.16 -0.65
C THR A 524 -15.79 1.55 -1.96
N VAL A 525 -15.67 2.29 -3.08
CA VAL A 525 -16.05 1.78 -4.41
C VAL A 525 -15.23 0.56 -4.79
N LEU A 526 -13.91 0.61 -4.64
CA LEU A 526 -13.02 -0.51 -4.98
C LEU A 526 -13.20 -1.69 -4.03
N SER A 527 -13.48 -1.44 -2.76
CA SER A 527 -13.88 -2.50 -1.84
C SER A 527 -15.17 -3.19 -2.28
N GLY A 528 -16.12 -2.42 -2.81
CA GLY A 528 -17.31 -2.98 -3.46
C GLY A 528 -16.98 -3.82 -4.67
N PHE A 529 -16.02 -3.40 -5.51
CA PHE A 529 -15.51 -4.20 -6.65
C PHE A 529 -15.11 -5.57 -6.11
N ASP A 530 -14.42 -5.57 -4.97
CA ASP A 530 -13.87 -6.75 -4.31
C ASP A 530 -14.89 -7.79 -3.89
N LEU A 531 -16.09 -7.35 -3.54
CA LEU A 531 -17.09 -8.22 -2.94
C LEU A 531 -18.06 -8.81 -3.94
N ILE A 532 -18.44 -8.04 -4.96
CA ILE A 532 -19.61 -8.38 -5.77
C ILE A 532 -19.35 -8.37 -7.27
N CYS A 533 -18.20 -7.88 -7.75
CA CYS A 533 -17.85 -7.91 -9.16
C CYS A 533 -17.37 -9.31 -9.58
N GLU A 534 -17.99 -9.86 -10.62
CA GLU A 534 -17.50 -11.10 -11.23
C GLU A 534 -16.27 -10.81 -12.08
N THR A 535 -15.10 -11.26 -11.62
CA THR A 535 -13.86 -11.11 -12.36
C THR A 535 -13.50 -12.36 -13.15
N THR A 536 -13.12 -12.14 -14.41
CA THR A 536 -12.44 -13.12 -15.27
C THR A 536 -11.07 -12.58 -15.65
N GLN A 537 -10.11 -13.44 -15.98
CA GLN A 537 -8.74 -13.03 -16.25
C GLN A 537 -8.19 -13.77 -17.45
N GLU A 538 -7.60 -13.03 -18.38
CA GLU A 538 -6.85 -13.58 -19.50
C GLU A 538 -5.50 -14.12 -19.01
N GLU A 539 -5.01 -15.17 -19.68
CA GLU A 539 -3.69 -15.73 -19.40
C GLU A 539 -2.60 -14.66 -19.56
N GLY A 540 -1.78 -14.50 -18.51
CA GLY A 540 -0.71 -13.51 -18.46
C GLY A 540 -1.12 -12.09 -18.05
N ALA A 541 -2.41 -11.78 -17.89
CA ALA A 541 -2.87 -10.43 -17.51
C ALA A 541 -2.43 -10.00 -16.09
N MET A 542 -2.18 -10.97 -15.22
CA MET A 542 -1.70 -10.75 -13.86
C MET A 542 -0.21 -11.00 -13.67
N GLY A 543 0.50 -11.34 -14.76
CA GLY A 543 1.91 -11.76 -14.69
C GLY A 543 2.10 -13.07 -13.91
N GLN A 544 3.36 -13.39 -13.61
CA GLN A 544 3.70 -14.39 -12.60
C GLN A 544 4.11 -13.63 -11.35
N ARG A 545 3.26 -13.61 -10.32
CA ARG A 545 3.62 -13.19 -8.95
C ARG A 545 4.27 -11.83 -8.89
N ASP A 546 3.44 -10.81 -9.07
CA ASP A 546 3.81 -9.42 -8.80
C ASP A 546 4.81 -8.80 -9.76
N VAL A 547 5.25 -9.62 -10.72
CA VAL A 547 5.92 -9.22 -11.95
C VAL A 547 4.97 -9.34 -13.11
N VAL A 548 4.57 -8.17 -13.57
CA VAL A 548 4.30 -7.96 -14.99
C VAL A 548 5.55 -7.31 -15.57
N ASP A 549 6.48 -8.13 -16.05
CA ASP A 549 7.37 -7.73 -17.15
C ASP A 549 6.47 -7.65 -18.41
N CYS A 550 6.63 -6.69 -19.33
CA CYS A 550 7.85 -6.05 -19.81
C CYS A 550 7.60 -4.60 -20.23
#